data_AF-A0A0F7RS27-F1
#
_entry.id   AF-A0A0F7RS27-F1
#
_cell.length_a   1.000
_cell.length_b   1.000
_cell.length_c   1.000
_cell.angle_alpha   90.00
_cell.angle_beta   90.00
_cell.angle_gamma   90.00
#
_symmetry.space_group_name_H-M   'P 1'
#
loop_
_entity.id
_entity.type
_entity.pdbx_description
1 polymer ?
#
loop_
_entity_poly.entity_id
_entity_poly.type
_entity_poly.pdbx_seq_one_letter_code
_entity_poly.pdbx_strand_id
1 'polypeptide(L)'
;MPALFKARRSYARHDYARPFSPAYLSLLLISTNKAIDQTLLLLLLLHRKPRSPISRTKMVVGRLLHYAGDALLVSTVLAGIKRQTGLQPDIRRITEPTTRGLLEKYLGFGEFVFDSSVAAARASSLFQTSFADKLQSRPNA
;
A
#
# COMPACT_ATOMS: atom_id res chain seq x y z
N MET A 1 -111.91 -3.90 -1.21
CA MET A 1 -112.43 -5.29 -1.24
C MET A 1 -112.30 -5.81 -2.67
N PRO A 2 -111.69 -6.97 -2.98
CA PRO A 2 -110.64 -7.75 -2.29
C PRO A 2 -109.49 -8.26 -3.23
N ALA A 3 -108.52 -8.94 -2.60
CA ALA A 3 -107.66 -10.06 -3.04
C ALA A 3 -106.71 -9.92 -4.26
N LEU A 4 -105.38 -9.94 -4.07
CA LEU A 4 -104.48 -11.09 -3.81
C LEU A 4 -104.39 -12.10 -4.96
N PHE A 5 -103.28 -12.05 -5.72
CA PHE A 5 -102.69 -13.25 -6.30
C PHE A 5 -101.17 -13.27 -6.12
N LYS A 6 -100.70 -14.47 -5.83
CA LYS A 6 -99.44 -14.85 -5.17
C LYS A 6 -98.51 -15.42 -6.24
N ALA A 7 -97.24 -15.00 -6.26
CA ALA A 7 -96.20 -15.79 -6.92
C ALA A 7 -94.90 -15.69 -6.11
N ARG A 8 -94.52 -16.84 -5.56
CA ARG A 8 -93.32 -17.07 -4.75
C ARG A 8 -92.25 -17.69 -5.66
N ARG A 9 -90.99 -17.37 -5.34
CA ARG A 9 -89.72 -18.03 -5.70
C ARG A 9 -89.08 -17.64 -7.04
N SER A 10 -87.88 -17.08 -6.92
CA SER A 10 -86.65 -17.83 -7.26
C SER A 10 -85.45 -17.21 -6.55
N TYR A 11 -84.91 -17.94 -5.57
CA TYR A 11 -83.54 -17.76 -5.09
C TYR A 11 -82.65 -18.55 -6.04
N ALA A 12 -81.79 -17.88 -6.79
CA ALA A 12 -80.70 -18.51 -7.52
C ALA A 12 -79.44 -17.64 -7.41
N ARG A 13 -78.48 -18.21 -6.67
CA ARG A 13 -77.02 -18.07 -6.75
C ARG A 13 -76.47 -16.98 -7.67
N HIS A 14 -75.58 -16.16 -7.12
CA HIS A 14 -74.41 -15.71 -7.88
C HIS A 14 -73.15 -15.84 -7.03
N ASP A 15 -72.54 -17.01 -7.17
CA ASP A 15 -71.13 -17.22 -7.47
C ASP A 15 -70.13 -16.22 -6.89
N TYR A 16 -69.50 -16.64 -5.79
CA TYR A 16 -68.20 -16.12 -5.33
C TYR A 16 -67.09 -16.61 -6.28
N ALA A 17 -66.98 -16.00 -7.45
CA ALA A 17 -65.82 -16.21 -8.33
C ALA A 17 -65.42 -14.86 -8.95
N ARG A 18 -64.76 -14.01 -8.15
CA ARG A 18 -64.00 -12.89 -8.73
C ARG A 18 -62.66 -13.43 -9.20
N PRO A 19 -62.31 -13.29 -10.49
CA PRO A 19 -61.01 -13.72 -10.99
C PRO A 19 -59.91 -12.88 -10.37
N PHE A 20 -58.83 -13.53 -9.92
CA PHE A 20 -57.58 -12.87 -9.55
C PHE A 20 -57.13 -12.00 -10.74
N SER A 21 -57.29 -10.69 -10.61
CA SER A 21 -56.87 -9.74 -11.65
C SER A 21 -55.34 -9.78 -11.76
N PRO A 22 -54.78 -10.06 -12.95
CA PRO A 22 -53.34 -10.16 -13.18
C PRO A 22 -52.59 -8.84 -12.89
N ALA A 23 -53.31 -7.72 -12.78
CA ALA A 23 -52.76 -6.42 -12.41
C ALA A 23 -52.22 -6.37 -10.97
N TYR A 24 -52.84 -7.13 -10.04
CA TYR A 24 -52.36 -7.17 -8.65
C TYR A 24 -51.06 -7.97 -8.53
N LEU A 25 -50.90 -9.04 -9.32
CA LEU A 25 -49.66 -9.82 -9.35
C LEU A 25 -48.50 -9.03 -9.96
N SER A 26 -48.77 -8.21 -10.99
CA SER A 26 -47.75 -7.36 -11.60
C SER A 26 -47.32 -6.21 -10.69
N LEU A 27 -48.25 -5.58 -9.96
CA LEU A 27 -47.91 -4.59 -8.93
C LEU A 27 -47.10 -5.18 -7.77
N LEU A 28 -47.42 -6.41 -7.35
CA LEU A 28 -46.66 -7.12 -6.32
C LEU A 28 -45.23 -7.41 -6.78
N LEU A 29 -45.05 -7.89 -8.04
CA LEU A 29 -43.74 -8.17 -8.64
C LEU A 29 -42.89 -6.91 -8.89
N ILE A 30 -43.50 -5.78 -9.22
CA ILE A 30 -42.80 -4.50 -9.38
C ILE A 30 -42.36 -3.95 -8.01
N SER A 31 -43.19 -4.12 -6.98
CA SER A 31 -42.89 -3.68 -5.61
C SER A 31 -41.76 -4.50 -4.97
N THR A 32 -41.77 -5.83 -5.17
CA THR A 32 -40.69 -6.70 -4.65
C THR A 32 -39.35 -6.41 -5.33
N ASN A 33 -39.33 -6.11 -6.64
CA ASN A 33 -38.09 -5.75 -7.34
C ASN A 33 -37.44 -4.46 -6.79
N LYS A 34 -38.23 -3.43 -6.45
CA LYS A 34 -37.70 -2.21 -5.82
C LYS A 34 -37.15 -2.48 -4.41
N ALA A 35 -37.81 -3.34 -3.63
CA ALA A 35 -37.34 -3.71 -2.30
C ALA A 35 -36.07 -4.56 -2.34
N ILE A 36 -35.94 -5.45 -3.33
CA ILE A 36 -34.73 -6.24 -3.59
C ILE A 36 -33.59 -5.31 -4.06
N ASP A 37 -33.84 -4.35 -4.94
CA ASP A 37 -32.83 -3.35 -5.33
C ASP A 37 -32.35 -2.51 -4.15
N GLN A 38 -33.26 -2.08 -3.27
CA GLN A 38 -32.85 -1.31 -2.09
C GLN A 38 -32.12 -2.13 -1.04
N THR A 39 -32.50 -3.40 -0.83
CA THR A 39 -31.77 -4.29 0.08
C THR A 39 -30.44 -4.72 -0.52
N LEU A 40 -30.32 -4.93 -1.83
CA LEU A 40 -29.06 -5.17 -2.52
C LEU A 40 -28.18 -3.92 -2.56
N LEU A 41 -28.75 -2.73 -2.69
CA LEU A 41 -28.04 -1.47 -2.51
C LEU A 41 -27.57 -1.30 -1.06
N LEU A 42 -28.41 -1.65 -0.08
CA LEU A 42 -28.04 -1.63 1.34
C LEU A 42 -26.95 -2.67 1.63
N LEU A 43 -27.03 -3.87 1.03
CA LEU A 43 -26.04 -4.93 1.13
C LEU A 43 -24.73 -4.54 0.44
N LEU A 44 -24.79 -3.89 -0.74
CA LEU A 44 -23.64 -3.32 -1.44
C LEU A 44 -23.03 -2.13 -0.70
N LEU A 45 -23.84 -1.34 0.01
CA LEU A 45 -23.38 -0.26 0.88
C LEU A 45 -22.74 -0.81 2.17
N LEU A 46 -23.29 -1.86 2.76
CA LEU A 46 -22.72 -2.58 3.90
C LEU A 46 -21.46 -3.37 3.52
N HIS A 47 -21.36 -3.85 2.28
CA HIS A 47 -20.20 -4.56 1.77
C HIS A 47 -19.17 -3.63 1.09
N ARG A 48 -19.34 -2.30 1.17
CA ARG A 48 -18.23 -1.39 0.91
C ARG A 48 -17.22 -1.57 2.03
N LYS A 49 -16.30 -2.52 1.84
CA LYS A 49 -15.05 -2.66 2.58
C LYS A 49 -14.52 -1.25 2.80
N PRO A 50 -14.42 -0.75 4.05
CA PRO A 50 -13.89 0.57 4.28
C PRO A 50 -12.52 0.58 3.61
N ARG A 51 -12.34 1.44 2.61
CA ARG A 51 -11.00 1.75 2.14
C ARG A 51 -10.31 2.26 3.39
N SER A 52 -9.42 1.44 3.93
CA SER A 52 -8.58 1.86 5.04
C SER A 52 -8.00 3.21 4.64
N PRO A 53 -8.18 4.27 5.45
CA PRO A 53 -7.49 5.51 5.19
C PRO A 53 -6.01 5.15 5.17
N ILE A 54 -5.43 5.13 3.97
CA ILE A 54 -4.05 4.71 3.75
C ILE A 54 -3.23 5.58 4.68
N SER A 55 -2.59 4.90 5.64
CA SER A 55 -1.69 5.46 6.63
C SER A 55 -0.70 6.41 5.94
N ARG A 56 -1.03 7.70 5.99
CA ARG A 56 -0.24 8.80 5.39
C ARG A 56 1.18 8.84 5.98
N THR A 57 1.38 8.23 7.15
CA THR A 57 2.66 8.07 7.83
C THR A 57 3.60 7.03 7.20
N LYS A 58 3.09 5.95 6.59
CA LYS A 58 3.94 4.94 5.93
C LYS A 58 4.71 5.48 4.73
N MET A 59 4.15 6.47 4.02
CA MET A 59 4.78 7.04 2.82
C MET A 59 5.94 7.99 3.13
N VAL A 60 5.96 8.65 4.30
CA VAL A 60 7.00 9.65 4.61
C VAL A 60 8.25 8.96 5.16
N VAL A 61 8.08 8.03 6.10
CA VAL A 61 9.21 7.31 6.72
C VAL A 61 9.96 6.47 5.68
N GLY A 62 9.24 5.74 4.82
CA GLY A 62 9.86 4.92 3.77
C GLY A 62 10.69 5.75 2.78
N ARG A 63 10.20 6.95 2.40
CA ARG A 63 10.94 7.85 1.50
C ARG A 63 12.16 8.48 2.16
N LEU A 64 12.06 8.85 3.44
CA LEU A 64 13.20 9.39 4.18
C LEU A 64 14.33 8.37 4.29
N LEU A 65 14.00 7.12 4.65
CA LEU A 65 14.99 6.03 4.72
C LEU A 65 15.61 5.75 3.36
N HIS A 66 14.84 5.83 2.27
CA HIS A 66 15.36 5.65 0.92
C HIS A 66 16.40 6.73 0.58
N TYR A 67 16.06 8.01 0.78
CA TYR A 67 17.02 9.10 0.51
C TYR A 67 18.23 9.08 1.44
N ALA A 68 18.04 8.70 2.70
CA ALA A 68 19.17 8.51 3.62
C ALA A 68 20.08 7.37 3.17
N GLY A 69 19.51 6.26 2.69
CA GLY A 69 20.24 5.15 2.10
C GLY A 69 21.02 5.57 0.85
N ASP A 70 20.38 6.29 -0.07
CA ASP A 70 21.03 6.77 -1.30
C ASP A 70 22.19 7.73 -0.98
N ALA A 71 21.96 8.67 -0.06
CA ALA A 71 23.00 9.58 0.40
C ALA A 71 24.16 8.78 1.04
N LEU A 72 23.86 7.78 1.88
CA LEU A 72 24.88 6.93 2.46
C LEU A 72 25.71 6.19 1.41
N LEU A 73 25.06 5.64 0.38
CA LEU A 73 25.74 4.95 -0.71
C LEU A 73 26.67 5.89 -1.48
N VAL A 74 26.18 7.09 -1.83
CA VAL A 74 27.01 8.11 -2.51
C VAL A 74 28.23 8.47 -1.66
N SER A 75 28.05 8.72 -0.35
CA SER A 75 29.17 9.03 0.55
C SER A 75 30.18 7.89 0.63
N THR A 76 29.72 6.64 0.70
CA THR A 76 30.57 5.43 0.77
C THR A 76 31.36 5.23 -0.53
N VAL A 77 30.75 5.47 -1.69
CA VAL A 77 31.45 5.39 -2.99
C VAL A 77 32.54 6.45 -3.09
N LEU A 78 32.26 7.69 -2.68
CA LEU A 78 33.27 8.77 -2.65
C LEU A 78 34.42 8.43 -1.70
N ALA A 79 34.13 7.82 -0.55
CA ALA A 79 35.16 7.31 0.36
C ALA A 79 36.02 6.23 -0.30
N GLY A 80 35.43 5.30 -1.05
CA GLY A 80 36.15 4.29 -1.82
C GLY A 80 37.10 4.90 -2.85
N ILE A 81 36.63 5.91 -3.62
CA ILE A 81 37.47 6.65 -4.57
C ILE A 81 38.66 7.29 -3.84
N LYS A 82 38.43 7.95 -2.70
CA LYS A 82 39.49 8.53 -1.88
C LYS A 82 40.51 7.50 -1.39
N ARG A 83 40.06 6.33 -0.92
CA ARG A 83 40.95 5.26 -0.44
C ARG A 83 41.76 4.59 -1.55
N GLN A 84 41.22 4.47 -2.75
CA GLN A 84 41.88 3.81 -3.88
C GLN A 84 42.78 4.74 -4.70
N THR A 85 42.40 6.01 -4.83
CA THR A 85 43.08 6.97 -5.72
C THR A 85 43.73 8.15 -5.00
N GLY A 86 43.37 8.38 -3.72
CA GLY A 86 43.76 9.59 -2.99
C GLY A 86 42.97 10.85 -3.36
N LEU A 87 42.07 10.78 -4.36
CA LEU A 87 41.26 11.91 -4.79
C LEU A 87 40.08 12.14 -3.84
N GLN A 88 39.88 13.38 -3.43
CA GLN A 88 38.77 13.76 -2.55
C GLN A 88 38.03 15.00 -3.07
N PRO A 89 36.71 15.13 -2.80
CA PRO A 89 35.97 16.35 -3.09
C PRO A 89 36.61 17.55 -2.40
N ASP A 90 36.79 18.65 -3.15
CA ASP A 90 37.36 19.89 -2.62
C ASP A 90 36.30 20.71 -1.88
N ILE A 91 36.08 20.34 -0.62
CA ILE A 91 35.14 20.98 0.31
C ILE A 91 35.55 22.42 0.67
N ARG A 92 36.82 22.78 0.43
CA ARG A 92 37.35 24.12 0.78
C ARG A 92 36.80 25.22 -0.13
N ARG A 93 36.33 24.84 -1.33
CA ARG A 93 35.66 25.76 -2.27
C ARG A 93 34.30 26.24 -1.76
N ILE A 94 33.70 25.57 -0.78
CA ILE A 94 32.45 26.00 -0.18
C ILE A 94 32.74 27.11 0.81
N THR A 95 32.35 28.34 0.50
CA THR A 95 32.55 29.52 1.38
C THR A 95 31.78 29.39 2.69
N GLU A 96 30.59 28.81 2.64
CA GLU A 96 29.67 28.75 3.78
C GLU A 96 30.12 27.69 4.82
N PRO A 97 30.44 28.09 6.07
CA PRO A 97 31.02 27.19 7.07
C PRO A 97 30.06 26.09 7.52
N THR A 98 28.76 26.40 7.61
CA THR A 98 27.73 25.44 8.02
C THR A 98 27.59 24.31 7.01
N THR A 99 27.49 24.65 5.73
CA THR A 99 27.40 23.67 4.62
C THR A 99 28.67 22.84 4.52
N ARG A 100 29.84 23.49 4.67
CA ARG A 100 31.12 22.78 4.70
C ARG A 100 31.16 21.75 5.82
N GLY A 101 30.79 22.12 7.06
CA GLY A 101 30.78 21.21 8.19
C GLY A 101 29.77 20.06 8.05
N LEU A 102 28.61 20.30 7.41
CA LEU A 102 27.68 19.22 7.07
C LEU A 102 28.27 18.26 6.05
N LEU A 103 28.93 18.78 5.02
CA LEU A 103 29.51 17.96 3.97
C LEU A 103 30.71 17.16 4.47
N GLU A 104 31.53 17.73 5.35
CA GLU A 104 32.60 17.03 6.06
C GLU A 104 32.06 15.84 6.86
N LYS A 105 30.98 16.04 7.63
CA LYS A 105 30.34 14.97 8.40
C LYS A 105 29.74 13.90 7.49
N TYR A 106 29.06 14.32 6.42
CA TYR A 106 28.45 13.42 5.45
C TYR A 106 29.49 12.53 4.77
N LEU A 107 30.58 13.11 4.26
CA LEU A 107 31.68 12.37 3.65
C LEU A 107 32.41 11.48 4.67
N GLY A 108 32.62 11.98 5.88
CA GLY A 108 33.23 11.21 6.97
C GLY A 108 32.40 9.99 7.38
N PHE A 109 31.08 10.09 7.34
CA PHE A 109 30.20 8.95 7.61
C PHE A 109 30.35 7.87 6.53
N GLY A 110 30.50 8.26 5.26
CA GLY A 110 30.83 7.35 4.16
C GLY A 110 32.18 6.65 4.35
N GLU A 111 33.21 7.36 4.83
CA GLU A 111 34.51 6.76 5.16
C GLU A 111 34.40 5.73 6.27
N PHE A 112 33.67 6.05 7.34
CA PHE A 112 33.43 5.11 8.43
C PHE A 112 32.72 3.82 7.94
N VAL A 113 31.68 3.95 7.13
CA VAL A 113 30.95 2.78 6.61
C VAL A 113 31.83 1.96 5.66
N PHE A 114 32.59 2.62 4.78
CA PHE A 114 33.54 1.95 3.90
C PHE A 114 34.59 1.16 4.70
N ASP A 115 35.28 1.81 5.64
CA ASP A 115 36.32 1.19 6.45
C ASP A 115 35.76 0.05 7.30
N SER A 116 34.56 0.23 7.88
CA SER A 116 33.86 -0.83 8.62
C SER A 116 33.49 -2.02 7.74
N SER A 117 33.03 -1.77 6.51
CA SER A 117 32.68 -2.84 5.56
C SER A 117 33.91 -3.65 5.16
N VAL A 118 35.05 -2.99 4.93
CA VAL A 118 36.31 -3.66 4.61
C VAL A 118 36.82 -4.45 5.82
N ALA A 119 36.72 -3.91 7.03
CA ALA A 119 37.08 -4.62 8.26
C ALA A 119 36.21 -5.88 8.44
N ALA A 120 34.90 -5.76 8.23
CA ALA A 120 33.98 -6.90 8.28
C ALA A 120 34.31 -7.95 7.20
N ALA A 121 34.61 -7.52 5.97
CA ALA A 121 35.01 -8.42 4.89
C ALA A 121 36.29 -9.20 5.27
N ARG A 122 37.32 -8.49 5.77
CA ARG A 122 38.58 -9.10 6.24
C ARG A 122 38.39 -10.07 7.41
N ALA A 123 37.46 -9.78 8.31
CA ALA A 123 37.17 -10.63 9.47
C ALA A 123 36.33 -11.86 9.11
N SER A 124 35.59 -11.81 8.00
CA SER A 124 34.74 -12.91 7.56
C SER A 124 35.53 -13.99 6.81
N SER A 125 35.08 -15.25 6.89
CA SER A 125 35.63 -16.35 6.09
C SER A 125 35.23 -16.30 4.61
N LEU A 126 34.34 -15.37 4.22
CA LEU A 126 33.83 -15.23 2.86
C LEU A 126 34.82 -14.54 1.92
N PHE A 127 35.76 -13.76 2.44
CA PHE A 127 36.76 -13.04 1.66
C PHE A 127 38.16 -13.52 2.00
N GLN A 128 39.03 -13.55 0.99
CA GLN A 128 40.44 -13.90 1.16
C GLN A 128 41.31 -12.81 0.54
N THR A 129 42.45 -12.55 1.16
CA THR A 129 43.50 -11.74 0.54
C THR A 129 44.11 -12.49 -0.63
N SER A 130 44.47 -11.75 -1.68
CA SER A 130 45.09 -12.31 -2.88
C SER A 130 46.36 -13.11 -2.51
N PHE A 131 46.64 -14.16 -3.29
CA PHE A 131 47.85 -14.97 -3.09
C PHE A 131 49.14 -14.13 -3.12
N ALA A 132 49.19 -13.09 -3.95
CA ALA A 132 50.32 -12.16 -4.00
C ALA A 132 50.58 -11.48 -2.64
N ASP A 133 49.50 -11.06 -1.96
CA ASP A 133 49.56 -10.44 -0.64
C ASP A 133 49.99 -11.44 0.45
N LYS A 134 49.61 -12.72 0.32
CA LYS A 134 50.06 -13.79 1.22
C LYS A 134 51.56 -14.04 1.10
N LEU A 135 52.13 -13.94 -0.10
CA LEU A 135 53.58 -14.08 -0.29
C LEU A 135 54.35 -12.91 0.31
N GLN A 136 53.84 -11.69 0.20
CA GLN A 136 54.43 -10.50 0.84
C GLN A 136 54.27 -10.48 2.37
N SER A 137 53.20 -11.07 2.89
CA SER A 137 52.95 -11.17 4.34
C SER A 137 53.81 -12.24 5.03
N ARG A 138 54.54 -13.08 4.29
CA ARG A 138 55.55 -13.96 4.89
C ARG A 138 56.80 -13.12 5.15
N PRO A 139 57.20 -12.85 6.40
CA PRO A 139 58.54 -12.36 6.65
C PRO A 139 59.49 -13.41 6.09
N ASN A 140 60.33 -12.96 5.16
CA ASN A 140 61.44 -13.66 4.51
C ASN A 140 61.91 -14.85 5.36
N ALA A 141 61.56 -16.05 4.88
CA ALA A 141 61.90 -17.33 5.48
C ALA A 141 63.41 -17.59 5.47
#